data_AF-A0A8S9W511-F1
#
_entry.id   AF-A0A8S9W511-F1
#
_cell.length_a   1.000
_cell.length_b   1.000
_cell.length_c   1.000
_cell.angle_alpha   90.00
_cell.angle_beta   90.00
_cell.angle_gamma   90.00
#
_symmetry.space_group_name_H-M   'P 1'
#
loop_
_entity.id
_entity.type
_entity.pdbx_description
1 polymer ?
#
loop_
_entity_poly.entity_id
_entity_poly.type
_entity_poly.pdbx_seq_one_letter_code
_entity_poly.pdbx_strand_id
1 'polypeptide(L)'
;MGASVTDASTVEALTENILWQIQNEGLATYVAYRARPKGLVVEDYRILDNSLEVHACFEMLQLLLADIARMNSNNISDLRKRIWTEGIKSRAFYVAGASMARRIEEYKGRNALIKTVESGPQSFFLKYTATSPPKGLHIELS
;
A
#
# COMPACT_ATOMS: atom_id res chain seq x y z
N MET A 1 -2.03 16.27 -4.69
CA MET A 1 -0.78 15.54 -4.95
C MET A 1 -0.17 15.23 -3.60
N GLY A 2 0.13 13.96 -3.31
CA GLY A 2 0.80 13.58 -2.05
C GLY A 2 2.19 14.18 -1.98
N ALA A 3 2.61 14.64 -0.79
CA ALA A 3 3.97 15.11 -0.57
C ALA A 3 4.95 13.92 -0.62
N SER A 4 6.22 14.17 -0.95
CA SER A 4 7.23 13.12 -0.87
C SER A 4 7.39 12.67 0.58
N VAL A 5 7.61 11.36 0.80
CA VAL A 5 7.95 10.79 2.11
C VAL A 5 9.17 11.51 2.73
N THR A 6 10.04 12.08 1.89
CA THR A 6 11.23 12.84 2.30
C THR A 6 10.91 14.19 2.95
N ASP A 7 9.69 14.70 2.79
CA ASP A 7 9.34 16.07 3.15
C ASP A 7 8.41 16.15 4.37
N ALA A 8 7.85 15.02 4.82
CA ALA A 8 6.90 14.97 5.94
C ALA A 8 7.52 15.36 7.29
N SER A 9 7.13 16.50 7.87
CA SER A 9 7.66 17.01 9.15
C SER A 9 6.88 16.58 10.38
N THR A 10 5.78 15.82 10.22
CA THR A 10 4.99 15.25 11.33
C THR A 10 4.67 13.78 11.08
N VAL A 11 4.26 13.05 12.12
CA VAL A 11 3.85 11.64 12.02
C VAL A 11 2.59 11.51 11.17
N GLU A 12 1.65 12.44 11.30
CA GLU A 12 0.40 12.48 10.54
C GLU A 12 0.67 12.66 9.04
N ALA A 13 1.52 13.62 8.69
CA ALA A 13 1.93 13.84 7.30
C ALA A 13 2.68 12.63 6.72
N LEU A 14 3.49 11.96 7.55
CA LEU A 14 4.22 10.77 7.15
C LEU A 14 3.26 9.59 6.89
N THR A 15 2.28 9.38 7.77
CA THR A 15 1.22 8.39 7.60
C THR A 15 0.43 8.66 6.33
N GLU A 16 -0.02 9.91 6.11
CA GLU A 16 -0.77 10.27 4.90
C GLU A 16 0.04 9.97 3.63
N ASN A 17 1.33 10.31 3.61
CA ASN A 17 2.21 10.01 2.49
C ASN A 17 2.36 8.51 2.24
N ILE A 18 2.45 7.68 3.28
CA ILE A 18 2.49 6.22 3.11
C ILE A 18 1.21 5.70 2.49
N LEU A 19 0.04 6.17 2.95
CA LEU A 19 -1.24 5.73 2.39
C LEU A 19 -1.34 6.10 0.91
N TRP A 20 -0.91 7.31 0.53
CA TRP A 20 -0.80 7.73 -0.86
C TRP A 20 0.15 6.84 -1.67
N GLN A 21 1.32 6.52 -1.14
CA GLN A 21 2.29 5.68 -1.83
C GLN A 21 1.75 4.27 -2.06
N ILE A 22 1.12 3.66 -1.04
CA ILE A 22 0.51 2.34 -1.18
C ILE A 22 -0.58 2.35 -2.25
N GLN A 23 -1.46 3.36 -2.25
CA GLN A 23 -2.50 3.48 -3.26
C GLN A 23 -1.91 3.64 -4.67
N ASN A 24 -1.03 4.63 -4.86
CA ASN A 24 -0.54 5.01 -6.19
C ASN A 24 0.36 3.93 -6.79
N GLU A 25 1.34 3.45 -6.04
CA GLU A 25 2.25 2.40 -6.50
C GLU A 25 1.51 1.08 -6.68
N GLY A 26 0.55 0.79 -5.80
CA GLY A 26 -0.33 -0.36 -5.92
C GLY A 26 -1.17 -0.35 -7.19
N LEU A 27 -1.82 0.78 -7.49
CA LEU A 27 -2.62 0.95 -8.71
C LEU A 27 -1.76 0.85 -9.97
N ALA A 28 -0.61 1.53 -10.00
CA ALA A 28 0.32 1.46 -11.13
C ALA A 28 0.79 0.02 -11.37
N THR A 29 1.18 -0.67 -10.31
CA THR A 29 1.61 -2.08 -10.35
C THR A 29 0.47 -2.99 -10.81
N TYR A 30 -0.75 -2.79 -10.31
CA TYR A 30 -1.90 -3.60 -10.68
C TYR A 30 -2.31 -3.41 -12.14
N VAL A 31 -2.32 -2.16 -12.64
CA VAL A 31 -2.60 -1.88 -14.06
C VAL A 31 -1.56 -2.53 -14.96
N ALA A 32 -0.28 -2.42 -14.60
CA ALA A 32 0.79 -3.05 -15.37
C ALA A 32 0.71 -4.59 -15.33
N TYR A 33 0.42 -5.16 -14.15
CA TYR A 33 0.18 -6.59 -13.97
C TYR A 33 -0.98 -7.09 -14.83
N ARG A 34 -2.09 -6.35 -14.90
CA ARG A 34 -3.26 -6.67 -15.74
C ARG A 34 -2.94 -6.59 -17.23
N ALA A 35 -2.14 -5.63 -17.65
CA ALA A 35 -1.77 -5.44 -19.05
C ALA A 35 -0.75 -6.47 -19.56
N ARG A 36 0.02 -7.09 -18.66
CA ARG A 36 1.12 -8.05 -18.98
C ARG A 36 1.98 -7.58 -20.17
N PRO A 37 2.53 -6.34 -20.14
CA PRO A 37 3.32 -5.83 -21.25
C PRO A 37 4.52 -6.73 -21.54
N LYS A 38 4.78 -7.02 -22.82
CA LYS A 38 5.92 -7.87 -23.23
C LYS A 38 7.24 -7.21 -22.83
N GLY A 39 8.19 -8.01 -22.34
CA GLY A 39 9.55 -7.55 -22.01
C GLY A 39 9.73 -6.94 -20.62
N LEU A 40 8.63 -6.72 -19.87
CA LEU A 40 8.66 -6.29 -18.47
C LEU A 40 8.21 -7.45 -17.58
N VAL A 41 9.16 -8.29 -17.17
CA VAL A 41 8.96 -9.19 -16.04
C VAL A 41 9.37 -8.40 -14.80
N VAL A 42 8.39 -7.83 -14.12
CA VAL A 42 8.60 -7.16 -12.84
C VAL A 42 8.48 -8.22 -11.76
N GLU A 43 9.47 -8.32 -10.88
CA GLU A 43 9.49 -9.26 -9.74
C GLU A 43 8.17 -9.24 -8.95
N ASP A 44 7.54 -8.06 -8.83
CA ASP A 44 6.23 -7.87 -8.21
C ASP A 44 5.14 -8.78 -8.79
N TYR A 45 5.20 -9.12 -10.08
CA TYR A 45 4.18 -9.97 -10.72
C TYR A 45 4.26 -11.39 -10.21
N ARG A 46 5.49 -11.91 -10.06
CA ARG A 46 5.74 -13.23 -9.48
C ARG A 46 5.26 -13.26 -8.04
N ILE A 47 5.53 -12.20 -7.28
CA ILE A 47 5.05 -12.04 -5.91
C ILE A 47 3.52 -12.01 -5.87
N LEU A 48 2.86 -11.22 -6.72
CA LEU A 48 1.40 -11.13 -6.80
C LEU A 48 0.71 -12.45 -7.14
N ASP A 49 1.41 -13.35 -7.84
CA ASP A 49 0.95 -14.70 -8.15
C ASP A 49 1.21 -15.70 -6.99
N ASN A 50 1.93 -15.30 -5.94
CA ASN A 50 2.20 -16.09 -4.73
C ASN A 50 1.52 -15.48 -3.48
N SER A 51 0.44 -16.11 -3.02
CA SER A 51 -0.33 -15.62 -1.87
C SER A 51 0.46 -15.53 -0.56
N LEU A 52 1.47 -16.40 -0.36
CA LEU A 52 2.30 -16.37 0.85
C LEU A 52 3.22 -15.14 0.87
N GLU A 53 3.79 -14.77 -0.27
CA GLU A 53 4.66 -13.60 -0.36
C GLU A 53 3.86 -12.29 -0.32
N VAL A 54 2.66 -12.28 -0.93
CA VAL A 54 1.70 -11.18 -0.73
C VAL A 54 1.36 -11.01 0.75
N HIS A 55 1.12 -12.11 1.47
CA HIS A 55 0.84 -12.05 2.90
C HIS A 55 2.01 -11.46 3.70
N ALA A 56 3.24 -11.89 3.42
CA ALA A 56 4.44 -11.33 4.05
C ALA A 56 4.58 -9.81 3.81
N CYS A 57 4.22 -9.31 2.62
CA CYS A 57 4.19 -7.87 2.35
C CYS A 57 3.18 -7.13 3.25
N PHE A 58 2.00 -7.71 3.48
CA PHE A 58 1.00 -7.12 4.37
C PHE A 58 1.40 -7.17 5.84
N GLU A 59 2.05 -8.23 6.30
CA GLU A 59 2.60 -8.31 7.66
C GLU A 59 3.65 -7.22 7.88
N MET A 60 4.56 -7.04 6.91
CA MET A 60 5.57 -5.98 6.94
C MET A 60 4.93 -4.59 7.03
N LEU A 61 3.86 -4.35 6.28
CA LEU A 61 3.14 -3.07 6.33
C LEU A 61 2.40 -2.83 7.63
N GLN A 62 1.77 -3.87 8.19
CA GLN A 62 1.12 -3.76 9.49
C GLN A 62 2.13 -3.43 10.59
N LEU A 63 3.29 -4.09 10.60
CA LEU A 63 4.36 -3.79 11.54
C LEU A 63 4.87 -2.35 11.37
N LEU A 64 5.09 -1.91 10.13
CA LEU A 64 5.53 -0.55 9.82
C LEU A 64 4.52 0.50 10.32
N LEU A 65 3.23 0.32 10.03
CA LEU A 65 2.17 1.24 10.45
C LEU A 65 1.98 1.24 11.97
N ALA A 66 2.03 0.06 12.62
CA ALA A 66 1.95 -0.04 14.08
C ALA A 66 3.15 0.62 14.78
N ASP A 67 4.34 0.55 14.18
CA ASP A 67 5.51 1.24 14.69
C ASP A 67 5.39 2.75 14.55
N ILE A 68 4.90 3.24 13.41
CA ILE A 68 4.63 4.66 13.20
C ILE A 68 3.64 5.19 14.23
N ALA A 69 2.54 4.47 14.48
CA ALA A 69 1.53 4.84 15.46
C ALA A 69 2.06 4.90 16.91
N ARG A 70 3.11 4.13 17.23
CA ARG A 70 3.73 4.09 18.56
C ARG A 70 4.88 5.07 18.74
N MET A 71 5.42 5.63 17.66
CA MET A 71 6.56 6.55 17.73
C MET A 71 6.12 8.01 17.89
N ASN A 72 6.91 8.78 18.63
CA ASN A 72 6.73 10.23 18.72
C ASN A 72 7.46 10.96 17.59
N SER A 73 7.11 12.24 17.38
CA SER A 73 7.64 13.08 16.30
C SER A 73 9.15 13.32 16.32
N ASN A 74 9.84 13.01 17.43
CA ASN A 74 11.30 13.17 17.53
C ASN A 74 12.08 12.14 16.69
N ASN A 75 11.44 11.07 16.21
CA ASN A 75 12.07 9.96 15.47
C ASN A 75 11.76 9.94 13.96
N ILE A 76 11.23 11.04 13.40
CA ILE A 76 10.77 11.10 11.99
C ILE A 76 11.85 10.68 10.99
N SER A 77 13.13 11.04 11.22
CA SER A 77 14.23 10.65 10.34
C SER A 77 14.39 9.12 10.25
N ASP A 78 14.29 8.42 11.38
CA ASP A 78 14.45 6.95 11.39
C ASP A 78 13.20 6.25 10.85
N LEU A 79 12.01 6.82 11.08
CA LEU A 79 10.79 6.37 10.42
C LEU A 79 10.91 6.45 8.90
N ARG A 80 11.40 7.56 8.35
CA ARG A 80 11.62 7.71 6.90
C ARG A 80 12.56 6.65 6.32
N LYS A 81 13.66 6.33 7.02
CA LYS A 81 14.61 5.28 6.59
C LYS A 81 13.95 3.91 6.56
N ARG A 82 13.13 3.60 7.57
CA ARG A 82 12.36 2.34 7.62
C ARG A 82 11.35 2.27 6.51
N ILE A 83 10.56 3.32 6.28
CA ILE A 83 9.60 3.39 5.16
C ILE A 83 10.30 3.18 3.82
N TRP A 84 11.45 3.81 3.61
CA TRP A 84 12.23 3.62 2.40
C TRP A 84 12.69 2.17 2.22
N THR A 85 13.12 1.52 3.30
CA THR A 85 13.66 0.15 3.25
C THR A 85 12.55 -0.91 3.18
N GLU A 86 11.62 -0.86 4.11
CA GLU A 86 10.54 -1.83 4.32
C GLU A 86 9.32 -1.58 3.44
N GLY A 87 9.11 -0.37 2.95
CA GLY A 87 8.00 -0.05 2.04
C GLY A 87 8.42 -0.03 0.57
N ILE A 88 9.47 0.73 0.26
CA ILE A 88 9.87 1.03 -1.13
C ILE A 88 10.85 -0.01 -1.67
N LYS A 89 12.00 -0.22 -1.00
CA LYS A 89 13.03 -1.16 -1.48
C LYS A 89 12.55 -2.62 -1.49
N SER A 90 11.81 -3.02 -0.47
CA SER A 90 11.19 -4.35 -0.37
C SER A 90 10.04 -4.57 -1.36
N ARG A 91 9.59 -3.52 -2.06
CA ARG A 91 8.39 -3.50 -2.91
C ARG A 91 7.07 -3.75 -2.17
N ALA A 92 7.04 -3.72 -0.84
CA ALA A 92 5.83 -4.01 -0.07
C ALA A 92 4.66 -3.07 -0.42
N PHE A 93 4.90 -1.77 -0.63
CA PHE A 93 3.85 -0.82 -1.05
C PHE A 93 3.20 -1.19 -2.39
N TYR A 94 4.01 -1.67 -3.33
CA TYR A 94 3.61 -2.00 -4.69
C TYR A 94 2.76 -3.28 -4.68
N VAL A 95 3.26 -4.34 -4.06
CA VAL A 95 2.60 -5.65 -4.03
C VAL A 95 1.32 -5.59 -3.21
N ALA A 96 1.39 -5.04 -1.99
CA ALA A 96 0.22 -4.96 -1.13
C ALA A 96 -0.86 -4.06 -1.74
N GLY A 97 -0.47 -2.87 -2.21
CA GLY A 97 -1.39 -1.97 -2.89
C GLY A 97 -2.02 -2.59 -4.14
N ALA A 98 -1.25 -3.34 -4.94
CA ALA A 98 -1.78 -4.02 -6.12
C ALA A 98 -2.76 -5.14 -5.75
N SER A 99 -2.46 -5.89 -4.68
CA SER A 99 -3.36 -6.91 -4.14
C SER A 99 -4.67 -6.27 -3.61
N MET A 100 -4.57 -5.11 -2.95
CA MET A 100 -5.75 -4.34 -2.51
C MET A 100 -6.60 -3.89 -3.71
N ALA A 101 -5.97 -3.30 -4.73
CA ALA A 101 -6.65 -2.84 -5.94
C ALA A 101 -7.36 -3.99 -6.66
N ARG A 102 -6.66 -5.11 -6.84
CA ARG A 102 -7.21 -6.36 -7.39
C ARG A 102 -8.46 -6.79 -6.63
N ARG A 103 -8.38 -6.86 -5.30
CA ARG A 103 -9.49 -7.31 -4.47
C ARG A 103 -10.68 -6.35 -4.52
N ILE A 104 -10.44 -5.04 -4.50
CA ILE A 104 -11.53 -4.06 -4.65
C ILE A 104 -12.22 -4.24 -6.00
N GLU A 105 -11.48 -4.36 -7.10
CA GLU A 105 -12.07 -4.56 -8.43
C GLU A 105 -12.84 -5.89 -8.51
N GLU A 106 -12.29 -6.99 -8.00
CA GLU A 106 -12.92 -8.31 -8.03
C GLU A 106 -14.23 -8.37 -7.22
N TYR A 107 -14.28 -7.74 -6.04
CA TYR A 107 -15.42 -7.85 -5.12
C TYR A 107 -16.41 -6.68 -5.18
N LYS A 108 -15.97 -5.49 -5.58
CA LYS A 108 -16.79 -4.27 -5.62
C LYS A 108 -16.90 -3.66 -7.02
N GLY A 109 -16.15 -4.18 -7.99
CA GLY A 109 -16.14 -3.71 -9.37
C GLY A 109 -15.18 -2.55 -9.62
N ARG A 110 -14.82 -2.38 -10.90
CA ARG A 110 -13.87 -1.34 -11.35
C ARG A 110 -14.30 0.08 -10.97
N ASN A 111 -15.60 0.40 -11.07
CA ASN A 111 -16.10 1.73 -10.68
C ASN A 111 -15.88 2.02 -9.20
N ALA A 112 -15.91 1.00 -8.34
CA ALA A 112 -15.57 1.18 -6.94
C ALA A 112 -14.09 1.50 -6.75
N LEU A 113 -13.20 0.83 -7.50
CA LEU A 113 -11.76 1.13 -7.51
C LEU A 113 -11.47 2.55 -8.00
N ILE A 114 -12.06 2.98 -9.11
CA ILE A 114 -11.90 4.35 -9.65
C ILE A 114 -12.31 5.39 -8.61
N LYS A 115 -13.45 5.22 -7.94
CA LYS A 115 -13.91 6.14 -6.89
C LYS A 115 -12.92 6.29 -5.74
N THR A 116 -12.10 5.28 -5.45
CA THR A 116 -11.06 5.41 -4.41
C THR A 116 -9.93 6.34 -4.85
N VAL A 117 -9.63 6.43 -6.16
CA VAL A 117 -8.64 7.38 -6.70
C VAL A 117 -9.15 8.81 -6.51
N GLU A 118 -10.43 9.04 -6.82
CA GLU A 118 -11.07 10.35 -6.67
C GLU A 118 -11.19 10.78 -5.21
N SER A 119 -11.50 9.81 -4.32
CA SER A 119 -11.73 10.06 -2.89
C SER A 119 -10.45 10.02 -2.04
N GLY A 120 -9.30 9.71 -2.65
CA GLY A 120 -8.02 9.61 -1.96
C GLY A 120 -7.78 8.29 -1.19
N PRO A 121 -6.61 8.18 -0.52
CA PRO A 121 -6.09 6.90 -0.09
C PRO A 121 -6.85 6.31 1.10
N GLN A 122 -7.41 7.11 2.00
CA GLN A 122 -8.27 6.58 3.07
C GLN A 122 -9.46 5.78 2.51
N SER A 123 -10.09 6.29 1.45
CA SER A 123 -11.19 5.59 0.76
C SER A 123 -10.75 4.25 0.17
N PHE A 124 -9.51 4.16 -0.33
CA PHE A 124 -8.92 2.92 -0.84
C PHE A 124 -8.82 1.85 0.25
N PHE A 125 -8.26 2.19 1.41
CA PHE A 125 -8.13 1.27 2.54
C PHE A 125 -9.49 0.87 3.11
N LEU A 126 -10.41 1.81 3.29
CA LEU A 126 -11.78 1.52 3.75
C LEU A 126 -12.51 0.60 2.77
N LYS A 127 -12.37 0.83 1.46
CA LYS A 127 -13.00 -0.01 0.44
C LYS A 127 -12.42 -1.42 0.46
N TYR A 128 -11.11 -1.53 0.64
CA TYR A 128 -10.42 -2.81 0.79
C TYR A 128 -10.91 -3.58 2.02
N THR A 129 -10.93 -2.96 3.19
CA THR A 129 -11.42 -3.59 4.43
C THR A 129 -12.87 -4.06 4.29
N ALA A 130 -13.71 -3.30 3.59
CA ALA A 130 -15.11 -3.68 3.29
C ALA A 130 -15.27 -4.87 2.32
N THR A 131 -14.17 -5.44 1.80
CA THR A 131 -14.17 -6.71 1.05
C THR A 131 -14.02 -7.94 1.96
N SER A 132 -13.93 -7.74 3.28
CA SER A 132 -13.62 -8.79 4.26
C SER A 132 -12.36 -9.57 3.82
N PRO A 133 -11.18 -8.93 3.84
CA PRO A 133 -9.96 -9.57 3.39
C PRO A 133 -9.63 -10.80 4.26
N PRO A 134 -8.80 -11.74 3.76
CA PRO A 134 -8.36 -12.89 4.54
C PRO A 134 -7.82 -12.48 5.93
N LYS A 135 -7.96 -13.35 6.94
CA LYS A 135 -7.44 -13.09 8.29
C LYS A 135 -5.94 -12.70 8.21
N GLY A 136 -5.56 -11.67 8.99
CA GLY A 136 -4.18 -11.12 9.01
C GLY A 136 -3.94 -9.96 8.06
N LEU A 137 -5.01 -9.33 7.57
CA LEU A 137 -4.95 -8.33 6.51
C LEU A 137 -5.86 -7.12 6.83
N HIS A 138 -5.92 -6.76 8.11
CA HIS A 138 -6.67 -5.62 8.61
C HIS A 138 -5.71 -4.44 8.80
N ILE A 139 -5.95 -3.37 8.07
CA ILE A 139 -5.28 -2.11 8.30
C ILE A 139 -6.25 -1.22 9.06
N GLU A 140 -6.05 -1.12 10.37
CA GLU A 140 -6.76 -0.16 11.21
C GLU A 140 -6.09 1.21 11.03
N LEU A 141 -6.81 2.13 10.39
CA LEU A 141 -6.42 3.53 10.38
C LEU A 141 -7.07 4.16 11.63
N SER A 142 -6.25 4.46 12.64
CA SER A 142 -6.66 5.18 13.85
C SER A 142 -6.95 6.64 13.58
#